data_AF-A0A3D3H4G3-F1
#
_entry.id   AF-A0A3D3H4G3-F1
#
_cell.length_a   1.000
_cell.length_b   1.000
_cell.length_c   1.000
_cell.angle_alpha   90.00
_cell.angle_beta   90.00
_cell.angle_gamma   90.00
#
_symmetry.space_group_name_H-M   'P 1'
#
loop_
_entity.id
_entity.type
_entity.pdbx_description
1 polymer ?
#
loop_
_entity_poly.entity_id
_entity_poly.type
_entity_poly.pdbx_seq_one_letter_code
_entity_poly.pdbx_strand_id
1 'polypeptide(L)' 'MTRILIAEDEPQISAFVERGLRAAGYETVIVDDGPPALELLRGG' A
#
# COMPACT_ATOMS: atom_id res chain seq x y z
N MET A 1 -12.39 7.74 5.96
CA MET A 1 -11.43 7.63 4.86
C MET A 1 -10.86 6.23 4.90
N THR A 2 -10.84 5.53 3.77
CA THR A 2 -10.36 4.14 3.71
C THR A 2 -8.90 4.14 3.29
N ARG A 3 -8.06 3.55 4.14
CA ARG A 3 -6.61 3.44 3.95
C ARG A 3 -6.27 2.02 3.51
N ILE A 4 -5.50 1.89 2.43
CA ILE A 4 -5.17 0.62 1.79
C ILE A 4 -3.66 0.40 1.89
N LEU A 5 -3.27 -0.75 2.45
CA LEU A 5 -1.89 -1.22 2.46
C LEU A 5 -1.63 -2.05 1.19
N ILE A 6 -0.60 -1.69 0.44
CA ILE A 6 -0.13 -2.37 -0.77
C ILE A 6 1.19 -3.04 -0.39
N ALA A 7 1.22 -4.37 -0.33
CA ALA A 7 2.44 -5.14 -0.12
C ALA A 7 2.90 -5.71 -1.47
N GLU A 8 3.93 -5.10 -2.04
CA GLU A 8 4.37 -5.35 -3.42
C GLU A 8 5.86 -5.03 -3.55
N ASP A 9 6.66 -6.01 -3.97
CA ASP A 9 8.12 -5.93 -4.04
C ASP A 9 8.62 -5.28 -5.34
N GLU A 10 7.81 -5.28 -6.40
CA GLU A 10 8.16 -4.62 -7.66
C GLU A 10 7.73 -3.13 -7.66
N PRO A 11 8.68 -2.16 -7.72
CA PRO A 11 8.35 -0.74 -7.65
C PRO A 11 7.44 -0.24 -8.78
N GLN A 12 7.49 -0.90 -9.94
CA GLN A 12 6.66 -0.54 -11.09
C GLN A 12 5.20 -0.97 -10.89
N ILE A 13 4.98 -2.14 -10.29
CA ILE A 13 3.65 -2.68 -10.01
C ILE A 13 3.00 -1.87 -8.88
N SER A 14 3.74 -1.64 -7.78
CA SER A 14 3.23 -0.87 -6.64
C SER A 14 2.83 0.55 -7.05
N ALA A 15 3.65 1.24 -7.86
CA ALA A 15 3.32 2.57 -8.38
C ALA A 15 2.10 2.56 -9.31
N PHE A 16 1.92 1.51 -10.13
CA PHE A 16 0.74 1.38 -10.99
C PHE A 16 -0.54 1.24 -10.16
N VAL A 17 -0.54 0.36 -9.15
CA VAL A 17 -1.68 0.13 -8.26
C VAL A 17 -1.98 1.36 -7.40
N GLU A 18 -0.95 2.00 -6.85
CA GLU A 18 -1.07 3.22 -6.05
C GLU A 18 -1.80 4.32 -6.82
N ARG A 19 -1.43 4.54 -8.08
CA ARG A 19 -2.06 5.56 -8.93
C ARG A 19 -3.53 5.27 -9.16
N GLY A 20 -3.90 4.01 -9.41
CA GLY A 20 -5.30 3.62 -9.58
C GLY A 20 -6.13 3.83 -8.31
N LEU A 21 -5.60 3.43 -7.15
CA LEU A 21 -6.29 3.56 -5.86
C LEU A 21 -6.41 5.02 -5.42
N ARG A 22 -5.37 5.84 -5.62
CA ARG A 22 -5.45 7.28 -5.36
C ARG A 22 -6.44 7.98 -6.27
N ALA A 23 -6.51 7.60 -7.55
CA ALA A 23 -7.51 8.15 -8.49
C ALA A 23 -8.94 7.80 -8.07
N ALA A 24 -9.14 6.67 -7.38
CA ALA A 24 -10.42 6.29 -6.78
C ALA A 24 -10.70 6.94 -5.41
N GLY A 25 -9.81 7.79 -4.91
CA GLY A 25 -10.00 8.55 -3.66
C GLY A 25 -9.56 7.81 -2.39
N TYR A 26 -8.77 6.74 -2.51
CA TYR A 26 -8.22 6.01 -1.37
C TYR A 26 -6.87 6.59 -0.92
N GLU A 27 -6.60 6.47 0.38
CA GLU A 27 -5.25 6.67 0.92
C GLU A 27 -4.47 5.36 0.78
N THR A 28 -3.22 5.44 0.34
CA THR A 28 -2.38 4.27 0.05
C THR A 28 -1.09 4.30 0.85
N VAL A 29 -0.66 3.13 1.32
CA VAL A 29 0.64 2.88 1.94
C VAL A 29 1.29 1.73 1.20
N ILE A 30 2.53 1.90 0.75
CA ILE A 30 3.28 0.85 0.05
C ILE A 30 4.31 0.28 1.01
N VAL A 31 4.43 -1.05 1.03
CA VAL A 31 5.51 -1.79 1.66
C VAL A 31 6.08 -2.77 0.66
N ASP A 32 7.41 -2.80 0.56
CA ASP A 32 8.18 -3.65 -0.34
C ASP A 32 8.62 -4.97 0.32
N ASP A 33 8.33 -5.13 1.61
CA ASP A 33 8.68 -6.32 2.39
C ASP A 33 7.59 -6.67 3.44
N GLY A 34 7.51 -7.94 3.78
CA GLY A 34 6.47 -8.53 4.64
C GLY A 34 6.53 -8.12 6.12
N PRO A 35 7.70 -8.08 6.79
CA PRO A 35 7.78 -7.70 8.20
C PRO A 35 7.29 -6.27 8.49
N PRO A 36 7.66 -5.24 7.70
CA PRO A 36 7.08 -3.89 7.82
C PRO A 36 5.56 -3.86 7.62
N ALA A 37 5.02 -4.70 6.72
CA ALA A 37 3.58 -4.81 6.47
C ALA A 37 2.80 -5.28 7.72
N LEU A 38 3.35 -6.27 8.43
CA LEU A 38 2.76 -6.83 9.64
C LEU A 38 2.76 -5.85 10.82
N GLU A 39 3.76 -4.97 10.93
CA GLU A 39 3.79 -3.92 11.95
C GLU A 39 2.72 -2.85 11.69
N LEU A 40 2.57 -2.42 10.42
CA LEU A 40 1.53 -1.46 10.02
C LEU A 40 0.11 -1.98 10.27
N LEU A 41 -0.13 -3.28 10.10
CA LEU A 41 -1.44 -3.90 10.35
C LEU A 41 -1.78 -4.04 11.85
N ARG A 42 -0.77 -4.13 12.72
CA ARG A 42 -0.97 -4.33 14.17
C ARG A 42 -1.08 -3.02 14.96
N GLY A 43 -0.60 -1.91 14.41
CA GLY A 43 -0.66 -0.58 15.04
C GLY A 43 -1.88 0.26 14.68
N GLY A 44 -2.80 -0.28 13.86
CA GLY A 44 -4.03 0.37 13.39
C GLY A 44 -5.25 0.06 14.26
#